data_AF-A0A7M3MTQ2-F1
#
_entry.id   AF-A0A7M3MTQ2-F1
#
_cell.length_a   1.000
_cell.length_b   1.000
_cell.length_c   1.000
_cell.angle_alpha   90.00
_cell.angle_beta   90.00
_cell.angle_gamma   90.00
#
_symmetry.space_group_name_H-M   'P 1'
#
loop_
_entity.id
_entity.type
_entity.pdbx_description
1 polymer ?
#
loop_
_entity_poly.entity_id
_entity_poly.type
_entity_poly.pdbx_seq_one_letter_code
_entity_poly.pdbx_strand_id
1 'polypeptide(L)'
;MKKPRQVISVLFYHGKDPLEYHRHRSLYSDLDDSFNKYIPEFDYVFDNIQATEESEILMLQEGIWRGIKWLFKQAWKEEILMSSASKIFLGIDKSDRNLTKSAFVYYSVITNKEKAMESLESISSIIKRGAKNAYEEILIEEYEKTQRENIEE
;
A
#
# COMPACT_ATOMS: atom_id res chain seq x y z
N MET A 1 16.54 -28.65 -18.15
CA MET A 1 16.18 -27.21 -18.18
C MET A 1 14.87 -27.01 -17.41
N LYS A 2 14.77 -26.00 -16.55
CA LYS A 2 13.48 -25.61 -15.94
C LYS A 2 12.60 -24.97 -17.01
N LYS A 3 11.30 -25.27 -17.03
CA LYS A 3 10.34 -24.58 -17.90
C LYS A 3 10.31 -23.09 -17.54
N PRO A 4 10.29 -22.18 -18.53
CA PRO A 4 10.07 -20.77 -18.25
C PRO A 4 8.71 -20.58 -17.59
N ARG A 5 8.65 -19.67 -16.62
CA ARG A 5 7.41 -19.28 -15.93
C ARG A 5 6.84 -18.05 -16.63
N GLN A 6 5.53 -18.02 -16.80
CA GLN A 6 4.83 -16.82 -17.23
C GLN A 6 4.94 -15.76 -16.13
N VAL A 7 5.34 -14.54 -16.51
CA VAL A 7 5.42 -13.38 -15.64
C VAL A 7 4.45 -12.35 -16.20
N ILE A 8 3.59 -11.80 -15.34
CA ILE A 8 2.69 -10.71 -15.68
C ILE A 8 3.15 -9.48 -14.90
N SER A 9 3.53 -8.43 -15.61
CA SER A 9 3.90 -7.16 -15.01
C SER A 9 2.63 -6.41 -14.59
N VAL A 10 2.58 -6.00 -13.33
CA VAL A 10 1.51 -5.16 -12.79
C VAL A 10 2.12 -3.87 -12.26
N LEU A 11 1.64 -2.74 -12.75
CA LEU A 11 1.97 -1.42 -12.22
C LEU A 11 0.81 -0.95 -11.36
N PHE A 12 1.00 -1.00 -10.04
CA PHE A 12 0.05 -0.50 -9.06
C PHE A 12 0.41 0.94 -8.66
N TYR A 13 -0.47 1.90 -8.96
CA TYR A 13 -0.24 3.32 -8.74
C TYR A 13 -1.23 3.89 -7.74
N HIS A 14 -0.71 4.56 -6.69
CA HIS A 14 -1.49 5.21 -5.63
C HIS A 14 -0.98 6.61 -5.25
N GLY A 15 -0.38 7.32 -6.21
CA GLY A 15 0.07 8.71 -6.01
C GLY A 15 -1.09 9.65 -5.66
N LYS A 16 -0.83 10.95 -5.53
CA LYS A 16 -1.86 11.92 -5.13
C LYS A 16 -2.87 12.17 -6.26
N ASP A 17 -2.35 12.38 -7.47
CA ASP A 17 -3.13 12.67 -8.66
C ASP A 17 -3.23 11.41 -9.52
N PRO A 18 -4.33 11.19 -10.27
CA PRO A 18 -4.41 10.09 -11.22
C PRO A 18 -3.27 10.15 -12.25
N LEU A 19 -2.66 9.00 -12.53
CA LEU A 19 -1.68 8.85 -13.60
C LEU A 19 -2.32 8.27 -14.86
N GLU A 20 -2.08 8.89 -16.02
CA GLU A 20 -2.53 8.33 -17.29
C GLU A 20 -1.72 7.10 -17.67
N TYR A 21 -2.37 6.16 -18.37
CA TYR A 21 -1.68 5.02 -18.91
C TYR A 21 -0.70 5.45 -19.99
N HIS A 22 0.57 5.07 -19.84
CA HIS A 22 1.59 5.30 -20.84
C HIS A 22 2.28 3.98 -21.20
N ARG A 23 2.55 3.77 -22.49
CA ARG A 23 3.41 2.67 -22.89
C ARG A 23 4.82 2.96 -22.39
N HIS A 24 5.56 1.94 -21.99
CA HIS A 24 6.94 2.13 -21.52
C HIS A 24 7.78 2.93 -22.54
N ARG A 25 7.58 2.66 -23.84
CA ARG A 25 8.26 3.37 -24.93
C ARG A 25 7.92 4.86 -25.02
N SER A 26 6.72 5.28 -24.65
CA SER A 26 6.35 6.70 -24.73
C SER A 26 7.05 7.56 -23.69
N LEU A 27 7.73 6.96 -22.70
CA LEU A 27 8.56 7.67 -21.73
C LEU A 27 9.93 8.10 -22.30
N TYR A 28 10.25 7.68 -23.52
CA TYR A 28 11.57 7.82 -24.15
C TYR A 28 11.48 8.53 -25.52
N SER A 29 10.60 9.52 -25.65
CA SER A 29 10.28 10.18 -26.94
C SER A 29 11.46 10.86 -27.63
N ASP A 30 12.50 11.23 -26.88
CA ASP A 30 13.60 12.06 -27.37
C ASP A 30 14.90 11.27 -27.61
N LEU A 31 14.82 9.93 -27.63
CA LEU A 31 15.96 9.06 -27.92
C LEU A 31 16.17 8.91 -29.42
N ASP A 32 17.44 8.95 -29.82
CA ASP A 32 17.86 8.65 -31.19
C ASP A 32 17.34 7.26 -31.62
N ASP A 33 16.87 7.15 -32.87
CA ASP A 33 16.25 5.95 -33.39
C ASP A 33 17.12 4.69 -33.27
N SER A 34 18.44 4.85 -33.25
CA SER A 34 19.40 3.76 -33.05
C SER A 34 19.26 3.06 -31.69
N PHE A 35 18.71 3.75 -30.68
CA PHE A 35 18.49 3.22 -29.35
C PHE A 35 17.14 2.51 -29.18
N ASN A 36 16.20 2.68 -30.11
CA ASN A 36 14.86 2.09 -30.02
C ASN A 36 14.86 0.58 -29.73
N LYS A 37 15.82 -0.16 -30.31
CA LYS A 37 15.94 -1.61 -30.14
C LYS A 37 16.36 -2.06 -28.73
N TYR A 38 16.82 -1.13 -27.89
CA TYR A 38 17.22 -1.39 -26.51
C TYR A 38 16.16 -0.98 -25.48
N ILE A 39 15.07 -0.32 -25.91
CA ILE A 39 13.98 0.05 -25.03
C ILE A 39 13.07 -1.19 -24.89
N PRO A 40 12.95 -1.78 -23.69
CA PRO A 40 12.04 -2.91 -23.51
C PRO A 40 10.60 -2.43 -23.70
N GLU A 41 9.85 -3.16 -24.53
CA GLU A 41 8.42 -2.93 -24.73
C GLU A 41 7.69 -4.18 -24.25
N PHE A 42 6.95 -4.05 -23.16
CA PHE A 42 6.12 -5.11 -22.60
C PHE A 42 4.80 -4.51 -22.15
N ASP A 43 3.74 -5.29 -22.33
CA ASP A 43 2.44 -4.97 -21.77
C ASP A 43 2.45 -5.17 -20.26
N TYR A 44 1.68 -4.35 -19.56
CA TYR A 44 1.49 -4.46 -18.12
C TYR A 44 0.05 -4.14 -17.75
N VAL A 45 -0.42 -4.75 -16.67
CA VAL A 45 -1.68 -4.39 -16.05
C VAL A 45 -1.46 -3.10 -15.27
N PHE A 46 -2.19 -2.05 -15.62
CA PHE A 46 -2.11 -0.77 -14.92
C PHE A 46 -3.29 -0.63 -13.97
N ASP A 47 -3.00 -0.62 -12.66
CA ASP A 47 -3.99 -0.42 -11.60
C ASP A 47 -3.79 0.96 -10.99
N ASN A 48 -4.48 1.95 -11.54
CA ASN A 48 -4.48 3.33 -11.03
C ASN A 48 -5.62 3.52 -10.04
N ILE A 49 -5.28 3.45 -8.76
CA ILE A 49 -6.25 3.55 -7.66
C ILE A 49 -6.87 4.95 -7.59
N GLN A 50 -6.12 6.01 -7.92
CA GLN A 50 -6.68 7.35 -7.88
C GLN A 50 -7.73 7.57 -8.96
N ALA A 51 -7.58 6.96 -10.13
CA ALA A 51 -8.60 6.98 -11.18
C ALA A 51 -9.78 6.02 -10.93
N THR A 52 -9.60 4.99 -10.09
CA THR A 52 -10.67 4.03 -9.80
C THR A 52 -11.78 4.68 -8.98
N GLU A 53 -13.04 4.49 -9.39
CA GLU A 53 -14.19 5.01 -8.66
C GLU A 53 -14.33 4.34 -7.28
N GLU A 54 -14.75 5.12 -6.28
CA GLU A 54 -14.89 4.60 -4.91
C GLU A 54 -15.92 3.47 -4.83
N SER A 55 -17.00 3.55 -5.62
CA SER A 55 -18.02 2.50 -5.72
C SER A 55 -17.44 1.18 -6.21
N GLU A 56 -16.55 1.21 -7.20
CA GLU A 56 -15.90 0.03 -7.74
C GLU A 56 -15.03 -0.67 -6.68
N ILE A 57 -14.28 0.11 -5.90
CA ILE A 57 -13.47 -0.43 -4.79
C ILE A 57 -14.38 -1.11 -3.75
N LEU A 58 -15.49 -0.48 -3.39
CA LEU A 58 -16.42 -1.02 -2.39
C LEU A 58 -17.16 -2.28 -2.85
N MET A 59 -17.39 -2.42 -4.15
CA MET A 59 -18.02 -3.58 -4.78
C MET A 59 -17.12 -4.82 -4.87
N LEU A 60 -15.82 -4.70 -4.59
CA LEU A 60 -14.91 -5.83 -4.56
C LEU A 60 -15.39 -6.89 -3.54
N GLN A 61 -15.58 -8.12 -4.02
CA GLN A 61 -15.99 -9.24 -3.18
C GLN A 61 -14.89 -9.63 -2.19
N GLU A 62 -13.63 -9.56 -2.63
CA GLU A 62 -12.46 -9.83 -1.82
C GLU A 62 -12.22 -8.71 -0.81
N GLY A 63 -12.57 -8.97 0.45
CA GLY A 63 -12.49 -7.99 1.54
C GLY A 63 -11.08 -7.41 1.74
N ILE A 64 -10.05 -8.22 1.49
CA ILE A 64 -8.64 -7.83 1.61
C ILE A 64 -8.31 -6.74 0.60
N TRP A 65 -8.55 -7.01 -0.68
CA TRP A 65 -8.26 -6.08 -1.77
C TRP A 65 -9.08 -4.82 -1.64
N ARG A 66 -10.34 -4.94 -1.21
CA ARG A 66 -11.15 -3.78 -0.86
C ARG A 66 -10.51 -2.93 0.22
N GLY A 67 -10.07 -3.52 1.33
CA GLY A 67 -9.44 -2.80 2.44
C GLY A 67 -8.13 -2.13 2.03
N ILE A 68 -7.27 -2.83 1.30
CA ILE A 68 -5.99 -2.32 0.80
C ILE A 68 -6.19 -1.19 -0.21
N LYS A 69 -7.06 -1.40 -1.21
CA LYS A 69 -7.35 -0.35 -2.20
C LYS A 69 -8.01 0.86 -1.55
N TRP A 70 -8.87 0.67 -0.55
CA TRP A 70 -9.45 1.79 0.21
C TRP A 70 -8.38 2.57 0.99
N LEU A 71 -7.47 1.88 1.67
CA LEU A 71 -6.32 2.48 2.36
C LEU A 71 -5.51 3.35 1.39
N PHE A 72 -5.14 2.82 0.24
CA PHE A 72 -4.35 3.55 -0.76
C PHE A 72 -5.12 4.69 -1.43
N LYS A 73 -6.42 4.53 -1.70
CA LYS A 73 -7.29 5.57 -2.25
C LYS A 73 -7.33 6.79 -1.34
N GLN A 74 -7.46 6.56 -0.04
CA GLN A 74 -7.63 7.63 0.96
C GLN A 74 -6.31 8.10 1.59
N ALA A 75 -5.16 7.57 1.16
CA ALA A 75 -3.84 7.88 1.73
C ALA A 75 -3.48 9.37 1.75
N TRP A 76 -4.10 10.18 0.89
CA TRP A 76 -3.87 11.62 0.77
C TRP A 76 -4.95 12.48 1.44
N LYS A 77 -5.90 11.87 2.16
CA LYS A 77 -7.04 12.51 2.81
C LYS A 77 -7.16 12.02 4.25
N GLU A 78 -6.30 12.52 5.14
CA GLU A 78 -6.13 12.02 6.51
C GLU A 78 -7.46 11.85 7.29
N GLU A 79 -8.33 12.87 7.29
CA GLU A 79 -9.61 12.81 8.01
C GLU A 79 -10.54 11.69 7.50
N ILE A 80 -10.58 11.50 6.17
CA ILE A 80 -11.38 10.43 5.54
C ILE A 80 -10.74 9.07 5.81
N LEU A 81 -9.42 9.00 5.80
CA LEU A 81 -8.66 7.80 6.11
C LEU A 81 -8.92 7.35 7.56
N MET A 82 -8.88 8.29 8.50
CA MET A 82 -9.14 8.04 9.93
C MET A 82 -10.57 7.53 10.17
N SER A 83 -11.57 8.19 9.59
CA SER A 83 -12.96 7.74 9.69
C SER A 83 -13.24 6.41 8.97
N SER A 84 -12.31 5.98 8.11
CA SER A 84 -12.39 4.72 7.36
C SER A 84 -11.65 3.54 7.99
N ALA A 85 -10.96 3.73 9.12
CA ALA A 85 -10.14 2.68 9.75
C ALA A 85 -10.88 1.34 9.92
N SER A 86 -12.13 1.39 10.40
CA SER A 86 -13.00 0.21 10.50
C SER A 86 -13.18 -0.52 9.16
N LYS A 87 -13.46 0.21 8.08
CA LYS A 87 -13.68 -0.37 6.74
C LYS A 87 -12.42 -1.03 6.20
N ILE A 88 -11.26 -0.41 6.44
CA ILE A 88 -9.96 -0.90 6.01
C ILE A 88 -9.64 -2.21 6.73
N PHE A 89 -9.62 -2.18 8.06
CA PHE A 89 -9.11 -3.30 8.84
C PHE A 89 -10.10 -4.47 8.98
N LEU A 90 -11.41 -4.24 8.92
CA LEU A 90 -12.38 -5.35 8.83
C LEU A 90 -12.23 -6.16 7.53
N GLY A 91 -11.77 -5.53 6.46
CA GLY A 91 -11.47 -6.20 5.19
C GLY A 91 -10.20 -7.05 5.25
N ILE A 92 -9.16 -6.55 5.90
CA ILE A 92 -7.81 -7.15 5.92
C ILE A 92 -7.67 -8.24 6.98
N ASP A 93 -8.32 -8.10 8.14
CA ASP A 93 -8.17 -9.01 9.30
C ASP A 93 -8.53 -10.47 8.99
N LYS A 94 -9.32 -10.72 7.93
CA LYS A 94 -9.77 -12.07 7.56
C LYS A 94 -8.70 -12.93 6.87
N SER A 95 -7.51 -12.40 6.55
CA SER A 95 -6.59 -13.09 5.64
C SER A 95 -5.22 -13.43 6.19
N ASP A 96 -4.51 -12.46 6.79
CA ASP A 96 -3.12 -12.63 7.20
C ASP A 96 -2.72 -11.55 8.22
N ARG A 97 -2.18 -11.99 9.35
CA ARG A 97 -1.67 -11.11 10.42
C ARG A 97 -0.55 -10.19 9.93
N ASN A 98 0.32 -10.67 9.04
CA ASN A 98 1.40 -9.87 8.46
C ASN A 98 0.86 -8.73 7.60
N LEU A 99 -0.18 -9.00 6.83
CA LEU A 99 -0.83 -8.01 5.99
C LEU A 99 -1.54 -6.93 6.82
N THR A 100 -2.23 -7.34 7.88
CA THR A 100 -2.80 -6.41 8.88
C THR A 100 -1.71 -5.54 9.50
N LYS A 101 -0.57 -6.13 9.89
CA LYS A 101 0.59 -5.38 10.41
C LYS A 101 1.09 -4.36 9.39
N SER A 102 1.40 -4.76 8.16
CA SER A 102 1.92 -3.86 7.13
C SER A 102 0.93 -2.74 6.79
N ALA A 103 -0.36 -3.04 6.71
CA ALA A 103 -1.40 -2.04 6.49
C ALA A 103 -1.47 -1.03 7.65
N PHE A 104 -1.32 -1.50 8.90
CA PHE A 104 -1.31 -0.63 10.07
C PHE A 104 -0.06 0.26 10.11
N VAL A 105 1.12 -0.28 9.83
CA VAL A 105 2.36 0.50 9.70
C VAL A 105 2.15 1.63 8.70
N TYR A 106 1.71 1.30 7.48
CA TYR A 106 1.48 2.29 6.43
C TYR A 106 0.45 3.36 6.84
N TYR A 107 -0.67 2.93 7.42
CA TYR A 107 -1.70 3.82 7.95
C TYR A 107 -1.14 4.78 9.00
N SER A 108 -0.35 4.28 9.96
CA SER A 108 0.25 5.10 11.02
C SER A 108 1.29 6.09 10.52
N VAL A 109 1.99 5.77 9.42
CA VAL A 109 2.92 6.71 8.76
C VAL A 109 2.15 7.91 8.19
N ILE A 110 0.95 7.68 7.67
CA ILE A 110 0.11 8.73 7.08
C ILE A 110 -0.58 9.57 8.16
N THR A 111 -1.19 8.94 9.16
CA THR A 111 -2.03 9.63 10.15
C THR A 111 -1.28 10.10 11.39
N ASN A 112 -0.02 9.68 11.57
CA ASN A 112 0.68 9.60 12.87
C ASN A 112 0.19 8.43 13.75
N LYS A 113 1.05 8.03 14.69
CA LYS A 113 0.88 6.83 15.52
C LYS A 113 -0.22 7.00 16.57
N GLU A 114 -0.29 8.16 17.21
CA GLU A 114 -1.24 8.46 18.28
C GLU A 114 -2.68 8.42 17.74
N LYS A 115 -2.94 9.17 16.66
CA LYS A 115 -4.23 9.18 15.96
C LYS A 115 -4.56 7.82 15.37
N ALA A 116 -3.54 7.09 14.89
CA ALA A 116 -3.77 5.73 14.41
C ALA A 116 -4.31 4.83 15.52
N MET A 117 -3.70 4.87 16.71
CA MET A 117 -4.17 4.11 17.86
C MET A 117 -5.56 4.55 18.34
N GLU A 118 -5.84 5.85 18.40
CA GLU A 118 -7.17 6.39 18.72
C GLU A 118 -8.24 5.87 17.76
N SER A 119 -7.95 5.88 16.45
CA SER A 119 -8.91 5.40 15.43
C SER A 119 -9.25 3.91 15.58
N LEU A 120 -8.34 3.13 16.17
CA LEU A 120 -8.55 1.71 16.44
C LEU A 120 -9.36 1.45 17.72
N GLU A 121 -9.50 2.43 18.63
CA GLU A 121 -10.30 2.28 19.85
C GLU A 121 -11.77 1.97 19.55
N SER A 122 -12.25 2.37 18.39
CA SER A 122 -13.62 2.10 17.91
C SER A 122 -13.81 0.71 17.27
N ILE A 123 -12.72 -0.04 17.04
CA ILE A 123 -12.74 -1.30 16.27
C ILE A 123 -12.73 -2.54 17.19
N SER A 124 -13.19 -3.68 16.68
CA SER A 124 -13.25 -4.95 17.42
C SER A 124 -11.92 -5.33 18.10
N SER A 125 -12.01 -6.03 19.23
CA SER A 125 -10.86 -6.39 20.09
C SER A 125 -9.80 -7.28 19.40
N ILE A 126 -10.15 -7.94 18.29
CA ILE A 126 -9.26 -8.79 17.51
C ILE A 126 -8.32 -7.93 16.66
N ILE A 127 -8.87 -6.97 15.91
CA ILE A 127 -8.11 -6.01 15.09
C ILE A 127 -7.19 -5.16 15.98
N LYS A 128 -7.70 -4.72 17.14
CA LYS A 128 -6.90 -4.00 18.14
C LYS A 128 -5.66 -4.78 18.56
N ARG A 129 -5.76 -6.09 18.76
CA ARG A 129 -4.64 -6.93 19.19
C ARG A 129 -3.58 -7.05 18.10
N GLY A 130 -4.01 -7.25 16.85
CA GLY A 130 -3.10 -7.30 15.70
C GLY A 130 -2.33 -5.99 15.52
N ALA A 131 -3.04 -4.86 15.56
CA ALA A 131 -2.43 -3.54 15.44
C ALA A 131 -1.55 -3.16 16.64
N LYS A 132 -1.94 -3.52 17.87
CA LYS A 132 -1.11 -3.27 19.05
C LYS A 132 0.20 -4.04 19.00
N ASN A 133 0.17 -5.30 18.58
CA ASN A 133 1.40 -6.08 18.40
C ASN A 133 2.29 -5.46 17.31
N ALA A 134 1.69 -4.97 16.22
CA ALA A 134 2.43 -4.24 15.19
C ALA A 134 3.09 -2.97 15.74
N TYR A 135 2.36 -2.20 16.54
CA TYR A 135 2.87 -1.00 17.21
C TYR A 135 4.03 -1.29 18.17
N GLU A 136 3.88 -2.31 19.03
CA GLU A 136 4.91 -2.73 19.98
C GLU A 136 6.19 -3.17 19.24
N GLU A 137 6.07 -3.92 18.14
CA GLU A 137 7.22 -4.32 17.32
C GLU A 137 7.91 -3.13 16.63
N ILE A 138 7.15 -2.15 16.12
CA ILE A 138 7.73 -0.91 15.53
C ILE A 138 8.55 -0.14 16.58
N LEU A 139 8.03 -0.01 17.80
CA LEU A 139 8.75 0.66 18.88
C LEU A 139 10.05 -0.06 19.26
N ILE A 140 10.03 -1.39 19.26
CA ILE A 140 11.24 -2.20 19.50
C ILE A 140 12.27 -1.96 18.39
N GLU A 141 11.86 -2.02 17.12
CA GLU A 141 12.74 -1.78 15.97
C GLU A 141 13.37 -0.36 16.00
N GLU A 142 12.59 0.67 16.35
CA GLU A 142 13.08 2.04 16.50
C GLU A 142 14.08 2.20 17.65
N TYR A 143 13.80 1.55 18.79
CA TYR A 143 14.70 1.54 19.94
C TYR A 143 16.03 0.86 19.59
N GLU A 144 15.98 -0.32 18.96
CA GLU A 144 17.19 -1.04 18.54
C GLU A 144 18.02 -0.24 17.52
N LYS A 145 17.37 0.45 16.58
CA LYS A 145 18.05 1.32 15.62
C LYS A 145 18.78 2.47 16.32
N THR A 146 18.11 3.13 17.25
CA THR A 146 18.69 4.22 18.05
C THR A 146 19.90 3.73 18.87
N GLN A 147 19.83 2.51 19.43
CA GLN A 147 20.97 1.93 20.17
C GLN A 147 22.17 1.63 19.26
N ARG A 148 21.95 1.18 18.02
CA ARG A 148 23.03 0.93 17.06
C ARG A 148 23.72 2.24 16.63
N GLU A 149 22.93 3.27 16.36
CA GLU A 149 23.45 4.60 15.97
C GLU A 149 24.30 5.22 17.09
N ASN A 150 23.93 5.02 18.36
CA ASN A 150 24.72 5.47 19.53
C ASN A 150 25.99 4.65 19.83
N ILE A 151 26.15 3.47 19.20
CA ILE A 151 27.35 2.61 19.35
C ILE A 151 28.37 2.89 18.24
N GLU A 152 27.93 3.52 17.14
CA GLU A 152 28.77 3.85 15.98
C GLU A 152 29.34 5.29 16.00
N GLU A 153 29.01 6.11 17.01
CA GLU A 153 29.64 7.41 17.35
C GLU A 153 30.68 7.29 18.49
#